data_AF-A0A2N2FPY4-F1
#
_entry.id   AF-A0A2N2FPY4-F1
#
_cell.length_a   1.000
_cell.length_b   1.000
_cell.length_c   1.000
_cell.angle_alpha   90.00
_cell.angle_beta   90.00
_cell.angle_gamma   90.00
#
_symmetry.space_group_name_H-M   'P 1'
#
loop_
_entity.id
_entity.type
_entity.pdbx_description
1 polymer ?
#
loop_
_entity_poly.entity_id
_entity_poly.type
_entity_poly.pdbx_seq_one_letter_code
_entity_poly.pdbx_strand_id
1 'polypeptide(L)' 'MPTRIKNIIILLLSLFFLVFGIDIMISSFEMSNPLEFVMTLFSASFVILFCIAGTLYAFFRLFPKKTPDRINHVDTE' A
#
# COMPACT_ATOMS: atom_id res chain seq x y z
N MET A 1 23.69 4.75 -1.66
CA MET A 1 22.86 4.28 -2.79
C MET A 1 21.95 3.04 -2.52
N PRO A 2 21.53 2.66 -1.27
CA PRO A 2 20.69 1.45 -1.08
C PRO A 2 19.18 1.72 -0.92
N THR A 3 18.75 2.98 -0.79
CA THR A 3 17.35 3.32 -0.43
C THR A 3 16.33 3.02 -1.51
N ARG A 4 16.73 3.01 -2.80
CA ARG A 4 15.81 2.76 -3.92
C ARG A 4 15.40 1.29 -4.02
N ILE A 5 16.34 0.37 -3.82
CA ILE A 5 16.10 -1.09 -3.85
C ILE A 5 15.16 -1.49 -2.72
N LYS A 6 15.39 -0.95 -1.52
CA LYS A 6 14.60 -1.24 -0.33
C LYS A 6 13.12 -0.86 -0.52
N ASN A 7 12.84 0.26 -1.18
CA ASN A 7 11.47 0.64 -1.51
C ASN A 7 10.85 -0.21 -2.64
N ILE A 8 11.62 -0.63 -3.64
CA ILE A 8 11.11 -1.53 -4.70
C ILE A 8 10.69 -2.87 -4.08
N ILE A 9 11.50 -3.42 -3.16
CA ILE A 9 11.18 -4.65 -2.44
C ILE A 9 9.92 -4.47 -1.60
N ILE A 10 9.80 -3.35 -0.87
CA ILE A 10 8.60 -3.06 -0.07
C ILE A 10 7.35 -2.95 -0.95
N LEU A 11 7.46 -2.33 -2.14
CA LEU A 11 6.35 -2.17 -3.07
C LEU A 11 5.93 -3.53 -3.66
N LEU A 12 6.90 -4.35 -4.07
CA LEU A 12 6.65 -5.69 -4.62
C LEU A 12 6.01 -6.61 -3.56
N LEU A 13 6.54 -6.57 -2.33
CA LEU A 13 6.01 -7.37 -1.21
C LEU A 13 4.59 -6.94 -0.84
N SER A 14 4.32 -5.64 -0.83
CA SER A 14 3.00 -5.10 -0.53
C SER A 14 1.97 -5.42 -1.62
N LEU A 15 2.40 -5.43 -2.89
CA LEU A 15 1.56 -5.86 -4.01
C LEU A 15 1.26 -7.37 -3.96
N PHE A 16 2.23 -8.19 -3.59
CA PHE A 16 2.04 -9.63 -3.39
C PHE A 16 1.01 -9.89 -2.27
N PHE A 17 1.18 -9.22 -1.14
CA PHE A 17 0.26 -9.31 0.00
C PHE A 17 -1.16 -8.78 -0.35
N LEU A 18 -1.27 -7.79 -1.23
CA LEU A 18 -2.55 -7.29 -1.73
C LEU A 18 -3.30 -8.36 -2.54
N VAL A 19 -2.62 -9.00 -3.50
CA VAL A 19 -3.21 -10.08 -4.30
C VAL A 19 -3.63 -11.24 -3.40
N PHE A 20 -2.79 -11.61 -2.43
CA PHE A 20 -3.12 -12.61 -1.42
C PHE A 20 -4.37 -12.25 -0.59
N GLY A 21 -4.52 -10.98 -0.20
CA GLY A 21 -5.73 -10.50 0.48
C GLY A 21 -7.00 -10.61 -0.38
N ILE A 22 -6.90 -10.33 -1.68
CA ILE A 22 -8.01 -10.50 -2.63
C ILE A 22 -8.34 -11.99 -2.81
N ASP A 23 -7.34 -12.87 -2.84
CA ASP A 23 -7.53 -14.32 -2.94
C ASP A 23 -8.35 -14.86 -1.76
N ILE A 24 -8.03 -14.42 -0.53
CA ILE A 24 -8.81 -14.74 0.68
C ILE A 24 -10.24 -14.20 0.58
N MET A 25 -10.42 -12.99 0.03
CA MET A 25 -11.74 -12.41 -0.19
C MET A 25 -12.56 -13.24 -1.18
N ILE A 26 -11.94 -13.73 -2.26
CA ILE A 26 -12.58 -14.61 -3.26
C ILE A 26 -12.97 -15.94 -2.62
N SER A 27 -12.06 -16.55 -1.86
CA SER A 27 -12.33 -17.81 -1.17
C SER A 27 -13.44 -17.68 -0.12
N SER A 28 -13.59 -16.49 0.48
CA SER A 28 -14.75 -16.19 1.33
C SER A 28 -16.08 -16.31 0.58
N PHE A 29 -16.15 -15.90 -0.69
CA PHE A 29 -17.40 -15.97 -1.48
C PHE A 29 -17.82 -17.40 -1.83
N GLU A 30 -16.90 -18.36 -1.74
CA GLU A 30 -17.19 -19.78 -1.94
C GLU A 30 -17.73 -20.46 -0.66
N MET A 31 -17.71 -19.77 0.49
CA MET A 31 -18.22 -20.32 1.74
C MET A 31 -19.75 -20.37 1.74
N SER A 32 -20.28 -21.56 2.02
CA SER A 32 -21.72 -21.83 2.12
C SER A 32 -22.35 -21.33 3.42
N ASN A 33 -21.54 -21.05 4.44
CA ASN A 33 -22.01 -20.63 5.76
C ASN A 33 -21.97 -19.10 5.90
N PRO A 34 -23.12 -18.42 6.06
CA PRO A 34 -23.21 -16.95 6.01
C PRO A 34 -22.43 -16.25 7.13
N LEU A 35 -22.26 -16.89 8.28
CA LEU A 35 -21.48 -16.34 9.39
C LEU A 35 -19.98 -16.35 9.07
N GLU A 36 -19.51 -17.47 8.51
CA GLU A 36 -18.11 -17.67 8.12
C GLU A 36 -17.73 -16.76 6.95
N PHE A 37 -18.67 -16.53 6.01
CA PHE A 37 -18.55 -15.54 4.95
C PHE A 37 -18.28 -14.13 5.50
N VAL A 38 -19.11 -13.64 6.44
CA VAL A 38 -18.95 -12.27 6.97
C VAL A 38 -17.65 -12.13 7.76
N MET A 39 -17.29 -13.13 8.57
CA MET A 39 -16.03 -13.16 9.32
C MET A 39 -14.81 -13.10 8.39
N THR A 40 -14.82 -13.91 7.34
CA THR A 40 -13.69 -14.04 6.41
C THR A 40 -13.58 -12.82 5.51
N LEU A 41 -14.70 -12.30 4.99
CA LEU A 41 -14.74 -11.09 4.19
C LEU A 41 -14.28 -9.86 4.99
N PHE A 42 -14.70 -9.75 6.25
CA PHE A 42 -14.28 -8.67 7.13
C PHE A 42 -12.78 -8.71 7.44
N SER A 43 -12.26 -9.91 7.75
CA SER A 43 -10.83 -10.13 7.98
C SER A 43 -10.00 -9.83 6.72
N ALA A 44 -10.41 -10.35 5.57
CA ALA A 44 -9.76 -10.09 4.28
C ALA A 44 -9.74 -8.60 3.94
N SER A 45 -10.83 -7.87 4.22
CA SER A 45 -10.90 -6.42 4.01
C SER A 45 -9.87 -5.66 4.84
N PHE A 46 -9.62 -6.04 6.10
CA PHE A 46 -8.55 -5.43 6.90
C PHE A 46 -7.17 -5.77 6.39
N VAL A 47 -6.93 -7.01 5.96
CA VAL A 47 -5.66 -7.41 5.35
C VAL A 47 -5.41 -6.56 4.11
N ILE A 48 -6.39 -6.43 3.21
CA ILE A 48 -6.31 -5.59 2.01
C ILE A 48 -6.04 -4.12 2.39
N LEU A 49 -6.75 -3.55 3.36
CA LEU A 49 -6.53 -2.17 3.84
C LEU A 49 -5.11 -1.96 4.36
N PHE A 50 -4.59 -2.90 5.15
CA PHE A 50 -3.22 -2.84 5.68
C PHE A 50 -2.18 -2.89 4.55
N CYS A 51 -2.41 -3.75 3.55
CA CYS A 51 -1.57 -3.84 2.36
C CYS A 51 -1.61 -2.56 1.52
N ILE A 52 -2.80 -1.96 1.31
CA ILE A 52 -2.93 -0.71 0.58
C ILE A 52 -2.22 0.43 1.32
N ALA A 53 -2.42 0.55 2.64
CA ALA A 53 -1.77 1.57 3.45
C ALA A 53 -0.24 1.45 3.42
N GLY A 54 0.30 0.22 3.55
CA GLY A 54 1.73 -0.06 3.40
C GLY A 54 2.27 0.30 2.02
N THR A 55 1.53 -0.04 0.96
CA THR A 55 1.87 0.31 -0.43
C THR A 55 1.87 1.83 -0.64
N LEU A 56 0.83 2.53 -0.16
CA LEU A 56 0.71 3.99 -0.28
C LEU A 56 1.87 4.69 0.44
N TYR A 57 2.18 4.27 1.67
CA TYR A 57 3.27 4.84 2.45
C TYR A 57 4.62 4.67 1.73
N ALA A 58 4.88 3.47 1.22
CA ALA A 58 6.06 3.17 0.43
C ALA A 58 6.15 4.02 -0.84
N PHE A 59 5.02 4.21 -1.52
CA PHE A 59 4.90 4.99 -2.74
C PHE A 59 5.15 6.48 -2.49
N PHE A 60 4.50 7.08 -1.49
CA PHE A 60 4.73 8.47 -1.09
C PHE A 60 6.18 8.70 -0.61
N ARG A 61 6.77 7.73 0.09
CA ARG A 61 8.19 7.79 0.48
C ARG A 61 9.14 7.72 -0.74
N LEU A 62 8.75 7.02 -1.80
CA LEU A 62 9.54 6.89 -3.03
C LEU A 62 9.49 8.16 -3.89
N PHE A 63 8.38 8.89 -3.84
CA PHE A 63 8.17 10.19 -4.47
C PHE A 63 8.29 11.32 -3.43
N PRO A 64 9.49 11.66 -2.91
CA PRO A 64 9.64 12.88 -2.15
C PRO A 64 9.24 14.03 -3.08
N LYS A 65 8.17 14.74 -2.73
CA LYS A 65 7.78 16.00 -3.35
C LYS A 65 9.03 16.88 -3.35
N LYS A 66 9.59 17.14 -4.54
CA LYS A 66 10.68 18.10 -4.70
C LYS A 66 10.06 19.46 -4.37
N THR A 67 10.23 19.92 -3.14
CA THR A 67 9.93 21.31 -2.79
C THR A 67 10.82 22.17 -3.70
N PRO A 68 10.23 23.07 -4.53
CA PRO A 68 11.00 23.99 -5.33
C PRO A 68 11.61 25.03 -4.38
N ASP A 69 12.82 24.72 -3.90
CA ASP A 69 13.67 25.59 -3.08
C ASP A 69 14.31 26.72 -3.91
N ARG A 70 13.49 27.50 -4.62
CA ARG A 70 13.98 28.47 -5.63
C ARG A 70 13.18 29.78 -5.66
N ILE A 71 12.84 30.36 -4.51
CA ILE A 71 12.50 31.80 -4.42
C ILE A 71 13.13 32.40 -3.14
N ASN A 72 14.44 32.17 -2.95
CA ASN A 72 15.31 32.97 -2.06
C ASN A 72 16.27 33.77 -2.95
N HIS A 73 15.72 34.50 -3.91
CA HIS A 73 16.45 35.43 -4.79
C HIS A 73 15.57 36.64 -5.10
N VAL A 74 14.80 37.12 -4.12
CA VAL A 74 14.05 38.40 -4.23
C VAL A 74 14.67 39.37 -3.22
N ASP A 75 15.99 39.40 -3.24
CA ASP A 75 16.82 40.17 -2.33
C ASP A 75 18.14 40.50 -3.03
N THR A 76 18.08 40.98 -4.27
CA THR A 76 19.06 41.93 -4.83
C THR A 76 18.44 42.66 -6.02
N GLU A 77 18.60 43.98 -6.02
CA GLU A 77 18.30 45.00 -7.07
C GLU A 77 17.01 45.81 -6.90
#